data_AF-A0A8S2RI24-F1
#
_entry.id   AF-A0A8S2RI24-F1
#
_cell.length_a   1.000
_cell.length_b   1.000
_cell.length_c   1.000
_cell.angle_alpha   90.00
_cell.angle_beta   90.00
_cell.angle_gamma   90.00
#
_symmetry.space_group_name_H-M   'P 1'
#
loop_
_entity.id
_entity.type
_entity.pdbx_description
1 polymer ?
#
loop_
_entity_poly.entity_id
_entity_poly.type
_entity_poly.pdbx_seq_one_letter_code
_entity_poly.pdbx_strand_id
1 'polypeptide(L)'
;LYRKSDAQEEKIRLLMALCSFDDEAIQYQALEYIWNENEVRKQDHETAFVTLAAHNCKGCEIAWKYLQDNWNKIEETYGEHDAHLI
;
A
#
# COMPACT_ATOMS: atom_id res chain seq x y z
N LEU A 1 1.09 16.55 -3.83
CA LEU A 1 2.22 16.76 -2.91
C LEU A 1 3.25 15.65 -3.06
N TYR A 2 2.85 14.37 -2.92
CA TYR A 2 3.75 13.21 -3.01
C TYR A 2 4.71 13.21 -4.21
N ARG A 3 4.19 13.31 -5.44
CA ARG A 3 4.99 13.30 -6.69
C ARG A 3 5.95 14.49 -6.85
N LYS A 4 5.72 15.58 -6.10
CA LYS A 4 6.55 16.80 -6.15
C LYS A 4 7.63 16.84 -5.06
N SER A 5 7.59 15.90 -4.12
CA SER A 5 8.58 15.83 -3.04
C SER A 5 9.81 15.06 -3.50
N ASP A 6 10.99 15.58 -3.19
CA ASP A 6 12.27 14.89 -3.40
C ASP A 6 12.68 14.07 -2.16
N ALA A 7 12.14 14.40 -0.99
CA ALA A 7 12.47 13.77 0.28
C ALA A 7 11.63 12.51 0.53
N GLN A 8 12.30 11.37 0.74
CA GLN A 8 11.62 10.10 0.97
C GLN A 8 10.79 10.09 2.25
N GLU A 9 11.28 10.74 3.31
CA GLU A 9 10.52 10.85 4.55
C GLU A 9 9.21 11.61 4.38
N GLU A 10 9.21 12.66 3.55
CA GLU A 10 7.99 13.41 3.26
C GLU A 10 7.04 12.57 2.40
N LYS A 11 7.56 11.82 1.42
CA LYS A 11 6.76 10.85 0.66
C LYS A 11 6.08 9.83 1.55
N ILE A 12 6.81 9.21 2.48
CA ILE A 12 6.24 8.25 3.44
C ILE A 12 5.15 8.91 4.29
N ARG A 13 5.40 10.10 4.86
CA ARG A 13 4.38 10.83 5.64
C ARG A 13 3.12 11.14 4.84
N LEU A 14 3.27 11.57 3.59
CA LEU A 14 2.13 11.85 2.70
C LEU A 14 1.37 10.58 2.31
N LEU A 15 2.07 9.46 2.12
CA LEU A 15 1.46 8.18 1.82
C LEU A 15 0.68 7.64 3.03
N MET A 16 1.25 7.74 4.24
CA MET A 16 0.53 7.42 5.48
C MET A 16 -0.70 8.30 5.67
N ALA A 17 -0.60 9.61 5.41
CA ALA A 17 -1.74 10.52 5.48
C ALA A 17 -2.86 10.14 4.50
N LEU A 18 -2.52 9.70 3.28
CA LEU A 18 -3.48 9.16 2.31
C LEU A 18 -4.20 7.90 2.82
N CYS A 19 -3.53 7.12 3.66
CA CYS A 19 -4.07 5.88 4.23
C CYS A 19 -4.95 6.09 5.48
N SER A 20 -4.99 7.32 6.03
CA SER A 20 -5.74 7.65 7.25
C SER A 20 -7.07 8.35 6.99
N PHE A 21 -7.64 8.23 5.79
CA PHE A 21 -8.99 8.70 5.49
C PHE A 21 -10.04 7.65 5.87
N ASP A 22 -11.21 8.09 6.34
CA ASP A 22 -12.34 7.21 6.69
C ASP A 22 -13.22 6.84 5.49
N ASP A 23 -13.11 7.58 4.38
CA ASP A 23 -13.89 7.34 3.17
C ASP A 23 -13.39 6.07 2.45
N GLU A 24 -14.29 5.11 2.27
CA GLU A 24 -13.97 3.81 1.68
C GLU A 24 -13.48 3.91 0.22
N ALA A 25 -14.03 4.84 -0.57
CA ALA A 25 -13.57 5.02 -1.94
C ALA A 25 -12.15 5.58 -1.97
N ILE A 26 -11.82 6.50 -1.05
CA ILE A 26 -10.44 6.99 -0.89
C ILE A 26 -9.51 5.85 -0.42
N GLN A 27 -9.95 5.00 0.52
CA GLN A 27 -9.16 3.86 0.99
C GLN A 27 -8.85 2.85 -0.14
N TYR A 28 -9.83 2.53 -0.99
CA TYR A 28 -9.59 1.68 -2.16
C TYR A 28 -8.63 2.34 -3.16
N GLN A 29 -8.78 3.64 -3.43
CA GLN A 29 -7.85 4.38 -4.29
C GLN A 29 -6.45 4.42 -3.69
N ALA A 30 -6.33 4.54 -2.37
CA ALA A 30 -5.06 4.51 -1.66
C ALA A 30 -4.39 3.15 -1.85
N LEU A 31 -5.13 2.04 -1.69
CA LEU A 31 -4.59 0.69 -1.91
C LEU A 31 -4.08 0.52 -3.35
N GLU A 32 -4.87 0.90 -4.37
CA GLU A 32 -4.41 0.84 -5.76
C GLU A 32 -3.13 1.66 -6.00
N TYR A 33 -3.03 2.83 -5.37
CA TYR A 33 -1.86 3.69 -5.46
C TYR A 33 -0.64 3.09 -4.74
N ILE A 34 -0.84 2.50 -3.55
CA ILE A 34 0.21 1.83 -2.77
C ILE A 34 0.87 0.73 -3.59
N TRP A 35 0.09 -0.12 -4.28
CA TRP A 35 0.61 -1.27 -5.01
C TRP A 35 1.01 -0.95 -6.46
N ASN A 36 1.16 0.33 -6.83
CA ASN A 36 1.68 0.73 -8.12
C ASN A 36 3.20 0.96 -8.02
N GLU A 37 3.99 0.00 -8.49
CA GLU A 37 5.45 0.03 -8.45
C GLU A 37 6.09 1.18 -9.25
N ASN A 38 5.35 1.80 -10.18
CA ASN A 38 5.82 2.99 -10.89
C ASN A 38 5.63 4.28 -10.08
N GLU A 39 4.84 4.24 -9.01
CA GLU A 39 4.49 5.41 -8.19
C GLU A 39 5.10 5.32 -6.79
N VAL A 40 5.00 4.15 -6.16
CA VAL A 40 5.46 3.88 -4.79
C VAL A 40 6.56 2.82 -4.83
N ARG A 41 7.59 2.98 -3.98
CA ARG A 41 8.67 2.00 -3.87
C ARG A 41 8.17 0.78 -3.13
N LYS A 42 8.62 -0.41 -3.56
CA LYS A 42 8.29 -1.69 -2.94
C LYS A 42 8.50 -1.75 -1.41
N GLN A 43 9.53 -1.08 -0.90
CA GLN A 43 9.83 -0.98 0.54
C GLN A 43 8.82 -0.14 1.34
N ASP A 44 8.11 0.79 0.69
CA ASP A 44 7.15 1.70 1.34
C ASP A 44 5.72 1.14 1.29
N HIS A 45 5.47 0.09 0.49
CA HIS A 45 4.15 -0.53 0.35
C HIS A 45 3.61 -1.04 1.69
N GLU A 46 4.45 -1.76 2.43
CA GLU A 46 4.07 -2.37 3.72
C GLU A 46 3.63 -1.32 4.72
N THR A 47 4.43 -0.26 4.90
CA THR A 47 4.15 0.78 5.89
C THR A 47 2.83 1.49 5.59
N ALA A 48 2.55 1.75 4.31
CA ALA A 48 1.29 2.38 3.89
C ALA A 48 0.10 1.44 4.06
N PHE A 49 0.24 0.17 3.64
CA PHE A 49 -0.80 -0.84 3.77
C PHE A 49 -1.18 -1.08 5.24
N VAL A 50 -0.18 -1.22 6.12
CA VAL A 50 -0.40 -1.37 7.57
C VAL A 50 -1.05 -0.12 8.17
N THR A 51 -0.67 1.07 7.72
CA THR A 51 -1.30 2.32 8.16
C THR A 51 -2.80 2.32 7.86
N LEU A 52 -3.20 1.90 6.66
CA LEU A 52 -4.62 1.79 6.27
C LEU A 52 -5.34 0.72 7.09
N ALA A 53 -4.74 -0.47 7.21
CA ALA A 53 -5.33 -1.58 7.95
C ALA A 53 -5.52 -1.26 9.44
N ALA A 54 -4.60 -0.51 10.03
CA ALA A 54 -4.63 -0.11 11.44
C ALA A 54 -5.47 1.14 11.74
N HIS A 55 -5.93 1.87 10.71
CA HIS A 55 -6.61 3.15 10.86
C HIS A 55 -7.93 3.02 11.64
N ASN A 56 -8.78 2.07 11.26
CA ASN A 56 -10.02 1.73 11.98
C ASN A 56 -10.47 0.29 11.63
N CYS A 57 -11.51 -0.23 12.30
CA CYS A 57 -12.01 -1.59 12.06
C CYS A 57 -12.35 -1.85 10.59
N LYS A 58 -12.93 -0.84 9.90
CA LYS A 58 -13.30 -0.93 8.49
C LYS A 58 -12.08 -0.94 7.56
N GLY A 59 -11.03 -0.19 7.90
CA GLY A 59 -9.76 -0.18 7.18
C GLY A 59 -9.12 -1.57 7.17
N CYS A 60 -9.17 -2.29 8.29
CA CYS A 60 -8.73 -3.69 8.37
C CYS A 60 -9.53 -4.60 7.43
N GLU A 61 -10.86 -4.50 7.43
CA GLU A 61 -11.73 -5.29 6.55
C GLU A 61 -11.47 -5.01 5.07
N ILE A 62 -11.31 -3.74 4.69
CA ILE A 62 -11.01 -3.31 3.32
C ILE A 62 -9.63 -3.80 2.88
N ALA A 63 -8.61 -3.62 3.72
CA ALA A 63 -7.26 -4.09 3.44
C ALA A 63 -7.21 -5.61 3.25
N TRP A 64 -7.91 -6.35 4.10
CA TRP A 64 -8.03 -7.80 3.98
C TRP A 64 -8.73 -8.22 2.69
N LYS A 65 -9.88 -7.63 2.39
CA LYS A 65 -10.62 -7.91 1.15
C LYS A 65 -9.77 -7.60 -0.08
N TYR A 66 -9.08 -6.46 -0.10
CA TYR A 66 -8.21 -6.07 -1.20
C TYR A 66 -7.06 -7.07 -1.41
N LEU A 67 -6.43 -7.53 -0.32
CA LEU A 67 -5.37 -8.53 -0.36
C LEU A 67 -5.86 -9.84 -1.00
N GLN A 68 -7.05 -10.30 -0.63
CA GLN A 68 -7.67 -11.49 -1.21
C GLN A 68 -7.98 -11.30 -2.70
N ASP A 69 -8.59 -10.18 -3.05
CA ASP A 69 -9.01 -9.88 -4.42
C ASP A 69 -7.80 -9.67 -5.37
N ASN A 70 -6.65 -9.25 -4.83
CA ASN A 70 -5.44 -8.92 -5.60
C ASN A 70 -4.23 -9.80 -5.28
N TRP A 71 -4.45 -10.98 -4.69
CA TRP A 71 -3.37 -11.84 -4.20
C TRP A 71 -2.31 -12.12 -5.26
N ASN A 72 -2.70 -12.46 -6.49
CA ASN A 72 -1.76 -12.78 -7.56
C ASN A 72 -0.82 -11.61 -7.90
N LYS A 73 -1.30 -10.36 -7.87
CA LYS A 73 -0.47 -9.16 -8.11
C LYS A 73 0.58 -8.99 -7.02
N ILE A 74 0.18 -9.22 -5.77
CA ILE A 74 1.06 -9.10 -4.61
C ILE A 74 2.07 -10.25 -4.61
N GLU A 75 1.64 -11.46 -4.96
CA GLU A 75 2.52 -12.62 -5.14
C GLU A 75 3.53 -12.39 -6.27
N GLU A 76 3.14 -11.83 -7.43
CA GLU A 76 4.09 -11.48 -8.49
C GLU A 76 5.12 -10.46 -8.00
N THR A 77 4.68 -9.46 -7.23
CA THR A 77 5.56 -8.41 -6.71
C THR A 77 6.58 -8.97 -5.71
N TYR A 78 6.20 -9.91 -4.83
CA TYR A 78 7.06 -10.35 -3.69
C TYR A 78 7.54 -11.81 -3.76
N GLY A 79 6.87 -12.67 -4.52
CA GLY A 79 7.05 -14.11 -4.52
C GLY A 79 8.23 -14.62 -5.37
N GLU A 80 8.67 -13.87 -6.37
CA GLU A 80 9.80 -14.29 -7.23
C GLU A 80 11.15 -14.37 -6.48
N HIS A 81 11.26 -13.82 -5.27
CA HIS A 81 12.54 -13.77 -4.56
C HIS A 81 12.99 -15.10 -3.93
N ASP A 82 12.08 -16.09 -3.75
CA ASP A 82 12.40 -17.36 -3.06
C ASP A 82 12.64 -18.57 -3.99
N ALA A 83 12.34 -18.47 -5.29
CA ALA A 83 12.46 -19.60 -6.22
C ALA A 83 13.92 -19.92 -6.65
N HIS A 84 14.88 -19.04 -6.34
CA HIS A 84 16.29 -19.19 -6.72
C HIS A 84 17.22 -19.62 -5.56
N LEU A 85 16.66 -19.96 -4.39
CA LEU A 85 17.42 -20.37 -3.20
C LEU A 85 17.10 -21.80 -2.69
N ILE A 86 16.43 -22.62 -3.51
CA ILE A 86 16.16 -24.05 -3.22
C ILE A 86 16.93 -24.93 -4.21
#